data_AF-T1GZC7-F1
#
_entry.id   AF-T1GZC7-F1
#
_cell.length_a   1.000
_cell.length_b   1.000
_cell.length_c   1.000
_cell.angle_alpha   90.00
_cell.angle_beta   90.00
_cell.angle_gamma   90.00
#
_symmetry.space_group_name_H-M   'P 1'
#
loop_
_entity.id
_entity.type
_entity.pdbx_description
1 polymer ?
#
loop_
_entity_poly.entity_id
_entity_poly.type
_entity_poly.pdbx_seq_one_letter_code
_entity_poly.pdbx_strand_id
1 'polypeptide(L)'
;MALWVDKHRPRDLSKLDYHKDQAEQLKNLSKEGDFPHLIDFKVIVLSEVDELTKDAQHALRRTMEKYIATCRIILSVNSTSRVIPAIRSRCLGIRVAAPTEDEIVSVLQYTCKKESLSIPDGLAKRIAHQSDRNLRRAILMLEACKVQQYPFTVNQEITELDWQMYLRETANQILMHNGSKHIFHLEAFVAQFMNIYKKYLSDMVMDEF
;
A
#
# COMPACT_ATOMS: atom_id res chain seq x y z
N MET A 1 -8.22 -19.25 -3.13
CA MET A 1 -7.00 -19.16 -3.97
C MET A 1 -6.19 -17.99 -3.41
N ALA A 2 -4.92 -18.16 -3.06
CA ALA A 2 -4.13 -17.05 -2.52
C ALA A 2 -3.77 -16.06 -3.63
N LEU A 3 -3.96 -14.77 -3.38
CA LEU A 3 -3.59 -13.69 -4.31
C LEU A 3 -2.09 -13.74 -4.59
N TRP A 4 -1.68 -13.36 -5.81
CA TRP A 4 -0.27 -13.38 -6.22
C TRP A 4 0.60 -12.47 -5.36
N VAL A 5 0.02 -11.36 -4.90
CA VAL A 5 0.66 -10.41 -3.97
C VAL A 5 1.14 -11.10 -2.70
N ASP A 6 0.35 -12.02 -2.15
CA ASP A 6 0.69 -12.70 -0.90
C ASP A 6 1.57 -13.92 -1.14
N LYS A 7 1.37 -14.61 -2.26
CA LYS A 7 2.19 -15.76 -2.66
C LYS A 7 3.64 -15.37 -2.92
N HIS A 8 3.87 -14.23 -3.58
CA HIS A 8 5.20 -13.76 -3.96
C HIS A 8 5.79 -12.72 -3.00
N ARG A 9 5.13 -12.47 -1.85
CA ARG A 9 5.63 -11.57 -0.82
C ARG A 9 7.01 -12.03 -0.33
N PRO A 10 8.07 -11.21 -0.44
CA PRO A 10 9.39 -11.55 0.09
C PRO A 10 9.32 -11.76 1.60
N ARG A 11 9.82 -12.90 2.08
CA ARG A 11 9.94 -13.20 3.52
C ARG A 11 11.33 -12.88 4.08
N ASP A 12 12.29 -12.66 3.19
CA ASP A 12 13.69 -12.41 3.52
C ASP A 12 14.16 -11.11 2.85
N LEU A 13 15.00 -10.33 3.54
CA LEU A 13 15.60 -9.11 2.97
C LEU A 13 16.47 -9.40 1.74
N SER A 14 16.98 -10.63 1.61
CA SER A 14 17.79 -11.06 0.45
C SER A 14 16.97 -11.31 -0.81
N LYS A 15 15.64 -11.43 -0.69
CA LYS A 15 14.70 -11.62 -1.81
C LYS A 15 14.01 -10.32 -2.22
N LEU A 16 14.47 -9.18 -1.70
CA LEU A 16 13.94 -7.88 -2.06
C LEU A 16 14.53 -7.46 -3.42
N ASP A 17 13.67 -7.29 -4.42
CA ASP A 17 14.10 -6.94 -5.78
C ASP A 17 14.49 -5.46 -5.90
N TYR A 18 13.92 -4.59 -5.06
CA TYR A 18 14.08 -3.14 -5.06
C TYR A 18 14.64 -2.61 -3.72
N HIS A 19 15.18 -1.39 -3.69
CA HIS A 19 15.80 -0.76 -2.50
C HIS A 19 16.92 -1.57 -1.83
N LYS A 20 17.88 -2.05 -2.64
CA LYS A 20 19.03 -2.84 -2.17
C LYS A 20 19.88 -2.08 -1.14
N ASP A 21 20.10 -0.79 -1.34
CA ASP A 21 20.86 0.05 -0.40
C ASP A 21 20.22 0.08 0.99
N GLN A 22 18.89 0.18 1.05
CA GLN A 22 18.15 0.20 2.32
C GLN A 22 18.17 -1.18 2.97
N ALA A 23 18.06 -2.24 2.17
CA ALA A 23 18.20 -3.61 2.66
C ALA A 23 19.62 -3.89 3.20
N GLU A 24 20.66 -3.34 2.56
CA GLU A 24 22.03 -3.42 3.03
C GLU A 24 22.25 -2.62 4.31
N GLN A 25 21.72 -1.40 4.39
CA GLN A 25 21.73 -0.62 5.63
C GLN A 25 21.06 -1.37 6.78
N LEU A 26 19.90 -1.98 6.55
CA LEU A 26 19.22 -2.83 7.53
C LEU A 26 20.04 -4.06 7.92
N LYS A 27 20.71 -4.71 6.96
CA LYS A 27 21.61 -5.83 7.23
C LYS A 27 22.81 -5.41 8.05
N ASN A 28 23.39 -4.24 7.79
CA ASN A 28 24.52 -3.72 8.54
C ASN A 28 24.10 -3.35 9.97
N LEU A 29 22.94 -2.71 10.15
CA LEU A 29 22.38 -2.44 11.48
C LEU A 29 22.10 -3.73 12.27
N SER A 30 21.70 -4.80 11.59
CA SER A 30 21.52 -6.11 12.22
C SER A 30 22.85 -6.76 12.62
N LYS A 31 23.98 -6.41 11.99
CA LYS A 31 25.30 -6.98 12.24
C LYS A 31 26.15 -6.15 13.21
N GLU A 32 26.00 -4.83 13.17
CA GLU A 32 26.72 -3.84 14.01
C GLU A 32 26.08 -3.67 15.39
N GLY A 33 25.01 -4.38 15.69
CA GLY A 33 24.50 -4.45 17.06
C GLY A 33 25.59 -5.03 17.95
N ASP A 34 26.23 -4.19 18.77
CA ASP A 34 26.90 -4.61 19.99
C ASP A 34 25.94 -5.55 20.74
N PHE A 35 26.22 -6.85 20.67
CA PHE A 35 25.55 -7.85 21.47
C PHE A 35 26.42 -8.05 22.72
N PRO A 36 26.20 -7.29 23.83
CA PRO A 36 26.61 -7.80 25.12
C PRO A 36 25.75 -9.04 25.33
N HIS A 37 26.39 -10.18 25.16
CA HIS A 37 25.81 -11.52 25.11
C HIS A 37 24.64 -11.67 26.10
N LEU A 38 23.45 -12.09 25.62
CA LEU A 38 22.23 -12.50 26.37
C LEU A 38 21.08 -11.48 26.64
N ILE A 39 20.92 -10.38 25.89
CA ILE A 39 19.66 -9.61 26.00
C ILE A 39 18.71 -9.93 24.85
N ASP A 40 17.72 -10.78 25.12
CA ASP A 40 16.54 -10.98 24.27
C ASP A 40 15.77 -9.65 24.17
N PHE A 41 15.96 -8.92 23.07
CA PHE A 41 15.14 -7.74 22.79
C PHE A 41 13.87 -8.14 22.05
N LYS A 42 12.73 -7.60 22.49
CA LYS A 42 11.46 -7.79 21.78
C LYS A 42 11.32 -6.75 20.67
N VAL A 43 10.88 -7.17 19.49
CA VAL A 43 10.57 -6.24 18.39
C VAL A 43 9.08 -5.97 18.35
N ILE A 44 8.69 -4.69 18.38
CA ILE A 44 7.31 -4.26 18.21
C ILE A 44 7.21 -3.50 16.89
N VAL A 45 6.31 -3.93 16.00
CA VAL A 45 6.01 -3.25 14.74
C VAL A 45 4.68 -2.54 14.89
N LEU A 46 4.69 -1.22 14.76
CA LEU A 46 3.48 -0.39 14.75
C LEU A 46 3.25 0.13 13.34
N SER A 47 2.11 -0.22 12.75
CA SER A 47 1.66 0.29 11.46
C SER A 47 0.86 1.58 11.62
N GLU A 48 0.88 2.43 10.59
CA GLU A 48 0.00 3.60 10.44
C GLU A 48 0.07 4.57 11.64
N VAL A 49 1.28 4.78 12.15
CA VAL A 49 1.53 5.64 13.31
C VAL A 49 1.14 7.11 13.02
N ASP A 50 1.06 7.51 11.75
CA ASP A 50 0.56 8.82 11.35
C ASP A 50 -0.94 9.04 11.56
N GLU A 51 -1.73 7.98 11.73
CA GLU A 51 -3.17 8.06 12.05
C GLU A 51 -3.41 8.19 13.57
N LEU A 52 -2.38 8.02 14.40
CA LEU A 52 -2.50 8.20 15.83
C LEU A 52 -2.65 9.67 16.21
N THR A 53 -3.49 9.92 17.23
CA THR A 53 -3.64 11.24 17.84
C THR A 53 -2.30 11.74 18.40
N LYS A 54 -2.12 13.08 18.45
CA LYS A 54 -0.88 13.68 18.96
C LYS A 54 -0.57 13.23 20.39
N ASP A 55 -1.58 13.08 21.24
CA ASP A 55 -1.41 12.61 22.62
C ASP A 55 -0.94 11.15 22.67
N ALA A 56 -1.47 10.29 21.80
CA ALA A 56 -1.02 8.91 21.67
C ALA A 56 0.43 8.85 21.17
N GLN A 57 0.82 9.70 20.23
CA GLN A 57 2.23 9.82 19.80
C GLN A 57 3.15 10.30 20.94
N HIS A 58 2.70 11.26 21.76
CA HIS A 58 3.45 11.70 22.94
C HIS A 58 3.57 10.59 24.00
N ALA A 59 2.52 9.77 24.19
CA ALA A 59 2.59 8.60 25.05
C ALA A 59 3.56 7.54 24.50
N LEU A 60 3.51 7.25 23.20
CA LEU A 60 4.41 6.33 22.51
C LEU A 60 5.87 6.76 22.69
N ARG A 61 6.17 8.05 22.52
CA ARG A 61 7.51 8.60 22.78
C ARG A 61 8.00 8.27 24.20
N ARG A 62 7.16 8.47 25.22
CA ARG A 62 7.52 8.14 26.62
C ARG A 62 7.81 6.64 26.79
N THR A 63 7.01 5.79 26.16
CA THR A 63 7.20 4.33 26.18
C THR A 63 8.50 3.93 25.49
N MET A 64 8.81 4.52 24.33
CA MET A 64 10.06 4.30 23.60
C MET A 64 11.28 4.64 24.46
N GLU A 65 11.26 5.78 25.17
CA GLU A 65 12.35 6.20 26.06
C GLU A 65 12.49 5.26 27.28
N LYS A 66 11.38 4.84 27.87
CA LYS A 66 11.37 3.98 29.06
C LYS A 66 11.86 2.55 28.79
N TYR A 67 11.56 2.00 27.61
CA TYR A 67 11.79 0.59 27.27
C TYR A 67 12.84 0.38 26.17
N ILE A 68 13.70 1.37 25.92
CA ILE A 68 14.72 1.29 24.85
C ILE A 68 15.71 0.12 25.04
N ALA A 69 15.99 -0.26 26.29
CA ALA A 69 16.92 -1.35 26.61
C ALA A 69 16.33 -2.75 26.38
N THR A 70 15.01 -2.89 26.43
CA THR A 70 14.32 -4.19 26.36
C THR A 70 13.55 -4.41 25.06
N CYS A 71 13.21 -3.33 24.35
CA CYS A 71 12.39 -3.38 23.15
C CYS A 71 12.93 -2.50 22.02
N ARG A 72 12.91 -3.04 20.80
CA ARG A 72 13.13 -2.30 19.56
C ARG A 72 11.79 -2.06 18.88
N ILE A 73 11.51 -0.82 18.50
CA ILE A 73 10.23 -0.44 17.90
C ILE A 73 10.46 -0.04 16.43
N ILE A 74 9.71 -0.65 15.53
CA ILE A 74 9.67 -0.31 14.10
C ILE A 74 8.36 0.42 13.85
N LEU A 75 8.45 1.67 13.38
CA LEU A 75 7.30 2.50 13.05
C LEU A 75 7.14 2.55 11.53
N SER A 76 6.00 2.08 11.03
CA SER A 76 5.63 2.26 9.63
C SER A 76 4.72 3.47 9.50
N VAL A 77 5.09 4.40 8.62
CA VAL A 77 4.45 5.71 8.46
C VAL A 77 4.35 6.04 6.99
N ASN A 78 3.19 6.50 6.53
CA ASN A 78 3.01 6.94 5.15
C ASN A 78 3.39 8.42 4.96
N SER A 79 3.10 9.27 5.95
CA SER A 79 3.46 10.70 5.92
C SER A 79 4.27 11.14 7.13
N THR A 80 5.54 11.51 6.92
CA THR A 80 6.44 11.97 7.98
C THR A 80 6.07 13.33 8.57
N SER A 81 5.23 14.11 7.88
CA SER A 81 4.72 15.41 8.34
C SER A 81 3.71 15.31 9.49
N ARG A 82 2.96 14.21 9.55
CA ARG A 82 1.96 13.93 10.61
C ARG A 82 2.56 13.39 11.90
N VAL A 83 3.83 12.99 11.86
CA VAL A 83 4.56 12.46 13.02
C VAL A 83 5.19 13.60 13.80
N ILE A 84 5.04 13.57 15.13
CA ILE A 84 5.67 14.57 16.00
C ILE A 84 7.20 14.57 15.85
N PRO A 85 7.86 15.74 15.80
CA PRO A 85 9.32 15.83 15.65
C PRO A 85 10.11 15.06 16.70
N ALA A 86 9.54 14.89 17.90
CA ALA A 86 10.17 14.18 19.01
C ALA A 86 10.35 12.68 18.76
N ILE A 87 9.46 12.03 18.00
CA ILE A 87 9.65 10.65 17.55
C ILE A 87 10.69 10.64 16.43
N ARG A 88 10.56 11.55 15.46
CA ARG A 88 11.44 11.62 14.29
C ARG A 88 12.93 11.78 14.67
N SER A 89 13.24 12.52 15.73
CA SER A 89 14.63 12.70 16.17
C SER A 89 15.24 11.48 16.88
N ARG A 90 14.42 10.50 17.29
CA ARG A 90 14.86 9.28 18.00
C ARG A 90 14.90 8.04 17.11
N CYS A 91 14.26 8.10 15.95
CA CYS A 91 14.20 7.01 15.00
C CYS A 91 15.20 7.21 13.87
N LEU A 92 15.77 6.11 13.38
CA LEU A 92 16.43 6.11 12.09
C LEU A 92 15.36 6.23 10.99
N GLY A 93 15.40 7.32 10.22
CA GLY A 93 14.47 7.56 9.12
C GLY A 93 14.87 6.81 7.86
N ILE A 94 14.31 5.63 7.64
CA ILE A 94 14.46 4.89 6.37
C ILE A 94 13.33 5.31 5.42
N ARG A 95 13.69 5.95 4.31
CA ARG A 95 12.72 6.42 3.32
C ARG A 95 12.58 5.44 2.16
N VAL A 96 11.53 4.64 2.17
CA VAL A 96 11.18 3.76 1.04
C VAL A 96 10.52 4.60 -0.06
N ALA A 97 11.20 4.78 -1.20
CA ALA A 97 10.63 5.51 -2.33
C ALA A 97 9.66 4.61 -3.12
N ALA A 98 8.73 5.21 -3.85
CA ALA A 98 7.91 4.46 -4.80
C ALA A 98 8.80 3.91 -5.93
N PRO A 99 8.60 2.65 -6.37
CA PRO A 99 9.40 2.06 -7.42
C PRO A 99 9.20 2.79 -8.76
N THR A 100 10.21 2.70 -9.62
CA THR A 100 10.12 3.24 -10.98
C THR A 100 9.26 2.34 -11.88
N GLU A 101 8.77 2.85 -13.00
CA GLU A 101 7.97 2.05 -13.93
C GLU A 101 8.74 0.84 -14.47
N ASP A 102 10.03 1.02 -14.78
CA ASP A 102 10.91 -0.06 -15.25
C ASP A 102 11.12 -1.14 -14.17
N GLU A 103 11.29 -0.73 -12.91
CA GLU A 103 11.35 -1.66 -11.78
C GLU A 103 10.06 -2.47 -11.66
N ILE A 104 8.89 -1.83 -11.78
CA ILE A 104 7.60 -2.52 -11.77
C ILE A 104 7.52 -3.54 -12.91
N VAL A 105 7.89 -3.15 -14.13
CA VAL A 105 7.91 -4.07 -15.29
C VAL A 105 8.79 -5.28 -15.01
N SER A 106 9.98 -5.09 -14.43
CA SER A 106 10.88 -6.19 -14.07
C SER A 106 10.25 -7.17 -13.06
N VAL A 107 9.54 -6.66 -12.05
CA VAL A 107 8.86 -7.47 -11.04
C VAL A 107 7.65 -8.20 -11.64
N LEU A 108 6.90 -7.56 -12.55
CA LEU A 108 5.79 -8.19 -13.26
C LEU A 108 6.32 -9.37 -14.11
N GLN A 109 7.36 -9.15 -14.92
CA GLN A 109 7.99 -10.22 -15.70
C GLN A 109 8.50 -11.37 -14.82
N TYR A 110 9.10 -11.07 -13.67
CA TYR A 110 9.55 -12.07 -12.71
C TYR A 110 8.40 -12.88 -12.13
N THR A 111 7.31 -12.22 -11.73
CA THR A 111 6.09 -12.86 -11.22
C THR A 111 5.48 -13.79 -12.28
N CYS A 112 5.47 -13.37 -13.54
CA CYS A 112 4.97 -14.19 -14.64
C CYS A 112 5.82 -15.42 -14.93
N LYS A 113 7.16 -15.28 -14.92
CA LYS A 113 8.08 -16.42 -15.06
C LYS A 113 7.81 -17.47 -13.97
N LYS A 114 7.58 -17.04 -12.72
CA LYS A 114 7.24 -17.94 -11.61
C LYS A 114 5.88 -18.64 -11.78
N GLU A 115 4.91 -17.96 -12.37
CA GLU A 115 3.58 -18.52 -12.66
C GLU A 115 3.52 -19.26 -14.01
N SER A 116 4.67 -19.45 -14.69
CA SER A 116 4.76 -20.07 -16.02
C SER A 116 3.93 -19.37 -17.11
N LEU A 117 3.87 -18.02 -17.05
CA LEU A 117 3.14 -17.16 -17.97
C LEU A 117 4.11 -16.26 -18.76
N SER A 118 3.81 -16.01 -20.03
CA SER A 118 4.54 -15.06 -20.86
C SER A 118 3.71 -13.79 -21.08
N ILE A 119 4.27 -12.63 -20.76
CA ILE A 119 3.62 -11.32 -20.93
C ILE A 119 4.36 -10.49 -21.99
N PRO A 120 3.64 -9.81 -22.89
CA PRO A 120 4.24 -8.81 -23.76
C PRO A 120 4.68 -7.56 -22.99
N ASP A 121 5.88 -7.06 -23.26
CA ASP A 121 6.44 -5.87 -22.59
C ASP A 121 5.56 -4.61 -22.76
N GLY A 122 4.84 -4.50 -23.88
CA GLY A 122 3.88 -3.42 -24.10
C GLY A 122 2.74 -3.40 -23.09
N LEU A 123 2.22 -4.56 -22.70
CA LEU A 123 1.18 -4.67 -21.69
C LEU A 123 1.74 -4.37 -20.29
N ALA A 124 2.93 -4.87 -19.98
CA ALA A 124 3.59 -4.61 -18.70
C ALA A 124 3.83 -3.11 -18.45
N LYS A 125 4.28 -2.37 -19.48
CA LYS A 125 4.44 -0.91 -19.39
C LYS A 125 3.13 -0.18 -19.16
N ARG A 126 2.05 -0.58 -19.85
CA ARG A 126 0.71 0.00 -19.65
C ARG A 126 0.21 -0.22 -18.22
N ILE A 127 0.37 -1.43 -17.68
CA ILE A 127 0.02 -1.74 -16.29
C ILE A 127 0.85 -0.88 -15.33
N ALA A 128 2.16 -0.76 -15.55
CA ALA A 128 3.04 0.06 -14.71
C ALA A 128 2.59 1.53 -14.67
N HIS A 129 2.24 2.11 -15.82
CA HIS A 129 1.74 3.47 -15.93
C HIS A 129 0.38 3.65 -15.22
N GLN A 130 -0.56 2.70 -15.38
CA GLN A 130 -1.89 2.78 -14.77
C GLN A 130 -1.89 2.48 -13.26
N SER A 131 -0.82 1.87 -12.75
CA SER A 131 -0.70 1.51 -11.34
C SER A 131 -0.27 2.67 -10.44
N ASP A 132 0.00 3.86 -10.98
CA ASP A 132 0.43 5.05 -10.23
C ASP A 132 1.66 4.79 -9.33
N ARG A 133 2.63 4.01 -9.82
CA ARG A 133 3.82 3.55 -9.08
C ARG A 133 3.52 2.73 -7.81
N ASN A 134 2.36 2.09 -7.74
CA ASN A 134 2.01 1.16 -6.67
C ASN A 134 2.18 -0.30 -7.14
N LEU A 135 3.19 -0.98 -6.61
CA LEU A 135 3.52 -2.35 -6.99
C LEU A 135 2.41 -3.36 -6.63
N ARG A 136 1.75 -3.19 -5.47
CA ARG A 136 0.65 -4.06 -5.07
C ARG A 136 -0.50 -3.96 -6.07
N ARG A 137 -0.85 -2.73 -6.47
CA ARG A 137 -1.89 -2.47 -7.47
C ARG A 137 -1.52 -3.07 -8.82
N ALA A 138 -0.26 -2.93 -9.25
CA ALA A 138 0.22 -3.51 -10.51
C ALA A 138 0.06 -5.04 -10.56
N ILE A 139 0.42 -5.74 -9.49
CA ILE A 139 0.28 -7.20 -9.42
C ILE A 139 -1.19 -7.61 -9.42
N LEU A 140 -2.06 -6.89 -8.70
CA LEU A 140 -3.50 -7.16 -8.69
C LEU A 140 -4.16 -6.91 -10.05
N MET A 141 -3.80 -5.82 -10.73
CA MET A 141 -4.25 -5.53 -12.10
C MET A 141 -3.82 -6.64 -13.05
N LEU A 142 -2.60 -7.14 -12.87
CA LEU A 142 -2.11 -8.23 -13.69
C LEU A 142 -2.87 -9.54 -13.44
N GLU A 143 -3.13 -9.87 -12.18
CA GLU A 143 -3.92 -11.05 -11.80
C GLU A 143 -5.35 -10.96 -12.37
N ALA A 144 -5.98 -9.78 -12.29
CA ALA A 144 -7.29 -9.53 -12.88
C ALA A 144 -7.28 -9.72 -14.41
N CYS A 145 -6.27 -9.18 -15.12
CA CYS A 145 -6.13 -9.35 -16.56
C CYS A 145 -6.02 -10.83 -16.96
N LYS A 146 -5.31 -11.66 -16.18
CA LYS A 146 -5.22 -13.11 -16.42
C LYS A 146 -6.58 -13.79 -16.29
N VAL A 147 -7.36 -13.45 -15.26
CA VAL A 147 -8.67 -14.06 -15.00
C VAL A 147 -9.67 -13.72 -16.11
N GLN A 148 -9.60 -12.50 -16.64
CA GLN A 148 -10.50 -12.05 -17.71
C GLN A 148 -10.19 -12.71 -19.06
N GLN A 149 -8.92 -12.70 -19.47
CA GLN A 149 -8.54 -13.21 -20.78
C GLN A 149 -7.13 -13.78 -20.76
N TYR A 150 -7.04 -15.05 -21.16
CA TYR A 150 -5.78 -15.73 -21.44
C TYR A 150 -5.89 -16.42 -22.80
N PRO A 151 -4.93 -16.26 -23.74
CA PRO A 151 -3.60 -15.63 -23.62
C PRO A 151 -3.59 -14.09 -23.61
N PHE A 152 -2.52 -13.49 -23.07
CA PHE A 152 -2.36 -12.03 -23.04
C PHE A 152 -2.19 -11.45 -24.44
N THR A 153 -2.91 -10.36 -24.72
CA THR A 153 -2.75 -9.57 -25.95
C THR A 153 -2.20 -8.18 -25.62
N VAL A 154 -1.53 -7.53 -26.59
CA VAL A 154 -0.92 -6.21 -26.38
C VAL A 154 -1.96 -5.12 -26.09
N ASN A 155 -3.16 -5.26 -26.67
CA ASN A 155 -4.25 -4.28 -26.60
C ASN A 155 -5.35 -4.68 -25.62
N GLN A 156 -5.07 -5.56 -24.66
CA GLN A 156 -6.05 -5.91 -23.64
C GLN A 156 -6.47 -4.66 -22.84
N GLU A 157 -7.76 -4.55 -22.56
CA GLU A 157 -8.28 -3.56 -21.63
C GLU A 157 -7.88 -3.96 -20.22
N ILE A 158 -7.20 -3.05 -19.53
CA ILE A 158 -6.75 -3.29 -18.16
C ILE A 158 -7.92 -2.95 -17.25
N THR A 159 -8.32 -3.92 -16.44
CA THR A 159 -9.37 -3.69 -15.45
C THR A 159 -8.89 -2.74 -14.35
N GLU A 160 -9.59 -1.63 -14.22
CA GLU A 160 -9.47 -0.77 -13.04
C GLU A 160 -10.27 -1.35 -11.87
N LEU A 161 -9.98 -0.88 -10.66
CA LEU A 161 -10.74 -1.28 -9.49
C LEU A 161 -12.14 -0.64 -9.54
N ASP A 162 -13.15 -1.39 -9.08
CA ASP A 162 -14.57 -0.96 -9.18
C ASP A 162 -14.82 0.41 -8.52
N TRP A 163 -14.19 0.69 -7.38
CA TRP A 163 -14.31 1.98 -6.70
C TRP A 163 -13.76 3.14 -7.53
N GLN A 164 -12.75 2.90 -8.37
CA GLN A 164 -12.14 3.92 -9.21
C GLN A 164 -13.07 4.25 -10.38
N MET A 165 -13.67 3.22 -10.98
CA MET A 165 -14.72 3.39 -12.00
C MET A 165 -15.90 4.16 -11.43
N TYR A 166 -16.39 3.75 -10.26
CA TYR A 166 -17.51 4.42 -9.59
C TYR A 166 -17.21 5.89 -9.25
N LEU A 167 -16.02 6.17 -8.73
CA LEU A 167 -15.58 7.53 -8.42
C LEU A 167 -15.49 8.39 -9.67
N ARG A 168 -15.01 7.83 -10.79
CA ARG A 168 -14.91 8.52 -12.08
C ARG A 168 -16.28 8.81 -12.67
N GLU A 169 -17.19 7.83 -12.64
CA GLU A 169 -18.58 8.01 -13.07
C GLU A 169 -19.28 9.08 -12.23
N THR A 170 -19.11 9.04 -10.91
CA THR A 170 -19.68 10.03 -9.99
C THR A 170 -19.11 11.42 -10.28
N ALA A 171 -17.80 11.56 -10.47
CA ALA A 171 -17.17 12.82 -10.84
C ALA A 171 -17.69 13.36 -12.18
N ASN A 172 -17.88 12.48 -13.17
CA ASN A 172 -18.45 12.85 -14.47
C ASN A 172 -19.91 13.28 -14.35
N GLN A 173 -20.72 12.61 -13.52
CA GLN A 173 -22.09 13.02 -13.24
C GLN A 173 -22.14 14.41 -12.60
N ILE A 174 -21.24 14.69 -11.64
CA ILE A 174 -21.11 16.02 -11.03
C ILE A 174 -20.74 17.08 -12.07
N LEU A 175 -19.79 16.78 -12.96
CA LEU A 175 -19.36 17.69 -14.03
C LEU A 175 -20.45 17.94 -15.08
N MET A 176 -21.21 16.90 -15.46
CA MET A 176 -22.32 16.99 -16.41
C MET A 176 -23.52 17.77 -15.83
N HIS A 177 -23.69 17.77 -14.51
CA HIS A 177 -24.75 18.50 -13.81
C HIS A 177 -24.43 19.97 -13.49
N ASN A 178 -23.47 20.59 -14.19
CA ASN A 178 -23.18 22.04 -14.11
C ASN A 178 -24.32 22.94 -14.69
N GLY A 179 -25.57 22.60 -14.39
CA GLY A 179 -26.73 23.46 -14.45
C GLY A 179 -26.94 24.22 -13.13
N SER A 180 -26.27 25.36 -13.00
CA SER A 180 -26.67 26.56 -12.23
C SER A 180 -26.75 26.59 -10.68
N LYS A 181 -26.67 25.50 -9.89
CA LYS A 181 -26.70 25.64 -8.41
C LYS A 181 -25.77 24.68 -7.64
N HIS A 182 -24.52 25.09 -7.45
CA HIS A 182 -23.45 24.30 -6.80
C HIS A 182 -23.76 23.71 -5.40
N ILE A 183 -24.66 24.29 -4.62
CA ILE A 183 -24.90 23.88 -3.22
C ILE A 183 -25.80 22.64 -3.08
N PHE A 184 -26.79 22.48 -3.96
CA PHE A 184 -27.70 21.32 -3.91
C PHE A 184 -27.03 20.02 -4.39
N HIS A 185 -26.02 20.12 -5.26
CA HIS A 185 -25.31 18.96 -5.78
C HIS A 185 -24.40 18.32 -4.74
N LEU A 186 -23.84 19.10 -3.81
CA LEU A 186 -23.00 18.58 -2.74
C LEU A 186 -23.84 17.92 -1.64
N GLU A 187 -25.02 18.47 -1.33
CA GLU A 187 -26.00 17.82 -0.45
C GLU A 187 -26.57 16.54 -1.07
N ALA A 188 -26.90 16.55 -2.36
CA ALA A 188 -27.33 15.36 -3.08
C ALA A 188 -26.22 14.30 -3.13
N PHE A 189 -24.96 14.71 -3.32
CA PHE A 189 -23.79 13.83 -3.26
C PHE A 189 -23.61 13.20 -1.89
N VAL A 190 -23.67 13.99 -0.81
CA VAL A 190 -23.58 13.48 0.57
C VAL A 190 -24.77 12.55 0.86
N ALA A 191 -25.97 12.89 0.41
CA ALA A 191 -27.15 12.04 0.58
C ALA A 191 -27.04 10.73 -0.18
N GLN A 192 -26.53 10.74 -1.41
CA GLN A 192 -26.37 9.55 -2.24
C GLN A 192 -25.24 8.65 -1.68
N PHE A 193 -24.12 9.24 -1.28
CA PHE A 193 -23.04 8.54 -0.60
C PHE A 193 -23.48 7.95 0.74
N MET A 194 -24.22 8.70 1.56
CA MET A 194 -24.82 8.22 2.82
C MET A 194 -25.80 7.08 2.58
N ASN A 195 -26.57 7.13 1.49
CA ASN A 195 -27.51 6.06 1.15
C ASN A 195 -26.79 4.79 0.68
N ILE A 196 -25.70 4.91 -0.07
CA ILE A 196 -24.85 3.78 -0.47
C ILE A 196 -24.17 3.18 0.75
N TYR A 197 -23.63 4.01 1.65
CA TYR A 197 -23.01 3.56 2.89
C TYR A 197 -24.03 2.85 3.79
N LYS A 198 -25.26 3.38 3.89
CA LYS A 198 -26.37 2.75 4.61
C LYS A 198 -26.76 1.41 3.99
N LYS A 199 -26.78 1.31 2.65
CA LYS A 199 -27.10 0.07 1.95
C LYS A 199 -26.02 -0.99 2.16
N TYR A 200 -24.75 -0.60 2.08
CA TYR A 200 -23.61 -1.48 2.39
C TYR A 200 -23.64 -1.98 3.84
N LEU A 201 -23.92 -1.11 4.81
CA LEU A 201 -24.13 -1.50 6.21
C LEU A 201 -25.32 -2.46 6.38
N SER A 202 -26.42 -2.20 5.67
CA SER A 202 -27.61 -3.06 5.73
C SER A 202 -27.37 -4.43 5.11
N ASP A 203 -26.64 -4.50 3.99
CA ASP A 203 -26.26 -5.75 3.33
C ASP A 203 -25.28 -6.54 4.21
N MET A 204 -24.36 -5.85 4.91
CA MET A 204 -23.44 -6.47 5.87
C MET A 204 -24.14 -7.02 7.12
N VAL A 205 -25.22 -6.38 7.59
CA VAL A 205 -26.05 -6.86 8.72
C VAL A 205 -26.95 -8.04 8.32
N MET A 206 -27.33 -8.14 7.04
CA MET A 206 -28.14 -9.26 6.53
C MET A 206 -27.33 -10.54 6.25
N ASP A 207 -26.01 -10.44 6.12
CA ASP A 207 -25.09 -11.59 6.01
C ASP A 207 -24.68 -12.18 7.38
N GLU A 208 -25.12 -11.57 8.50
CA GLU A 208 -24.89 -12.07 9.87
C GLU A 208 -26.10 -12.81 10.49
N PHE A 209 -27.17 -13.09 9.72
CA PHE A 209 -28.34 -13.88 10.16
C PHE A 209 -28.57 -15.17 9.36
#